data_AF-A0A0S8AQN3-F1
#
_entry.id   AF-A0A0S8AQN3-F1
#
_cell.length_a   1.000
_cell.length_b   1.000
_cell.length_c   1.000
_cell.angle_alpha   90.00
_cell.angle_beta   90.00
_cell.angle_gamma   90.00
#
_symmetry.space_group_name_H-M   'P 1'
#
loop_
_entity.id
_entity.type
_entity.pdbx_description
1 polymer ?
#
loop_
_entity_poly.entity_id
_entity_poly.type
_entity_poly.pdbx_seq_one_letter_code
_entity_poly.pdbx_strand_id
1 'polypeptide(L)'
;MRERLRDLFTMFYPLDGADLRRWAATLALPEQEYVSALAREAEAHGLGQMVLGDAVAWTADDGTQLMLLFRITDPRDLAAVRRVYDTIAANTAPLAYTFVQQLPDGEGTWDIFHMSKLSYLAHCNRVSGPGAEC
;
A
#
# COMPACT_ATOMS: atom_id res chain seq x y z
N MET A 1 3.17 -8.20 -19.10
CA MET A 1 2.76 -6.88 -18.56
C MET A 1 1.30 -6.86 -18.12
N ARG A 2 0.30 -7.08 -19.00
CA ARG A 2 -1.13 -7.04 -18.60
C ARG A 2 -1.51 -8.04 -17.51
N GLU A 3 -1.04 -9.28 -17.60
CA GLU A 3 -1.31 -10.31 -16.57
C GLU A 3 -0.71 -9.90 -15.22
N ARG A 4 0.55 -9.44 -15.21
CA ARG A 4 1.21 -8.94 -14.00
C ARG A 4 0.47 -7.76 -13.37
N LEU A 5 0.00 -6.79 -14.16
CA LEU A 5 -0.80 -5.68 -13.65
C LEU A 5 -2.15 -6.14 -13.08
N ARG A 6 -2.77 -7.17 -13.69
CA ARG A 6 -3.98 -7.78 -13.14
C ARG A 6 -3.71 -8.44 -11.80
N ASP A 7 -2.61 -9.19 -11.68
CA ASP A 7 -2.25 -9.88 -10.44
C ASP A 7 -1.99 -8.87 -9.31
N LEU A 8 -1.27 -7.78 -9.60
CA LEU A 8 -1.05 -6.66 -8.67
C LEU A 8 -2.35 -5.90 -8.34
N PHE A 9 -3.27 -5.77 -9.31
CA PHE A 9 -4.58 -5.16 -9.07
C PHE A 9 -5.44 -5.99 -8.11
N THR A 10 -5.32 -7.32 -8.14
CA THR A 10 -6.05 -8.22 -7.24
C THR A 10 -5.37 -8.43 -5.88
N MET A 11 -4.15 -7.92 -5.68
CA MET A 11 -3.34 -8.16 -4.49
C MET A 11 -4.05 -7.81 -3.18
N PHE A 12 -4.92 -6.81 -3.20
CA PHE A 12 -5.68 -6.35 -2.05
C PHE A 12 -7.19 -6.48 -2.29
N TYR A 13 -7.68 -7.41 -3.11
CA TYR A 13 -9.11 -7.53 -3.46
C TYR A 13 -9.62 -8.97 -3.66
N PRO A 14 -10.64 -9.38 -2.88
CA PRO A 14 -10.75 -9.23 -1.44
C PRO A 14 -9.71 -10.10 -0.71
N LEU A 15 -9.22 -9.65 0.45
CA LEU A 15 -8.31 -10.44 1.26
C LEU A 15 -9.10 -11.42 2.13
N ASP A 16 -8.55 -12.62 2.35
CA ASP A 16 -9.12 -13.60 3.26
C ASP A 16 -8.23 -13.82 4.50
N GLY A 17 -8.71 -14.63 5.45
CA GLY A 17 -8.20 -14.71 6.82
C GLY A 17 -6.67 -14.73 6.98
N ALA A 18 -5.94 -15.52 6.18
CA ALA A 18 -4.48 -15.58 6.29
C ALA A 18 -3.81 -14.29 5.78
N ASP A 19 -4.28 -13.77 4.65
CA ASP A 19 -3.74 -12.55 4.05
C ASP A 19 -4.10 -11.30 4.85
N LEU A 20 -5.30 -11.23 5.41
CA LEU A 20 -5.72 -10.15 6.32
C LEU A 20 -4.74 -10.02 7.49
N ARG A 21 -4.42 -11.14 8.16
CA ARG A 21 -3.49 -11.16 9.30
C ARG A 21 -2.05 -10.82 8.88
N ARG A 22 -1.60 -11.36 7.74
CA ARG A 22 -0.27 -11.08 7.19
C ARG A 22 -0.11 -9.59 6.91
N TRP A 23 -1.05 -8.99 6.20
CA TRP A 23 -0.99 -7.56 5.86
C TRP A 23 -1.15 -6.67 7.08
N ALA A 24 -2.03 -6.99 8.03
CA ALA A 24 -2.11 -6.26 9.29
C ALA A 24 -0.77 -6.25 10.04
N ALA A 25 -0.11 -7.41 10.14
CA ALA A 25 1.19 -7.52 10.78
C ALA A 25 2.27 -6.72 10.03
N THR A 26 2.32 -6.81 8.69
CA THR A 26 3.26 -6.04 7.87
C THR A 26 3.08 -4.53 8.02
N LEU A 27 1.84 -4.03 8.01
CA LEU A 27 1.56 -2.60 8.11
C LEU A 27 1.92 -2.01 9.49
N ALA A 28 1.82 -2.82 10.54
CA ALA A 28 2.19 -2.45 11.91
C ALA A 28 3.71 -2.45 12.17
N LEU A 29 4.54 -2.93 11.23
CA LEU A 29 5.99 -2.95 11.41
C LEU A 29 6.60 -1.54 11.49
N PRO A 30 7.71 -1.36 12.21
CA PRO A 30 8.54 -0.16 12.11
C PRO A 30 8.95 0.13 10.66
N GLU A 31 9.16 1.40 10.30
CA GLU A 31 9.41 1.85 8.91
C GLU A 31 10.43 0.99 8.16
N GLN A 32 11.60 0.76 8.74
CA GLN A 32 12.66 -0.03 8.08
C GLN A 32 12.24 -1.49 7.82
N GLU A 33 11.52 -2.10 8.77
CA GLU A 33 11.04 -3.48 8.67
C GLU A 33 9.86 -3.58 7.70
N TYR A 34 8.97 -2.59 7.68
CA TYR A 34 7.88 -2.44 6.73
C TYR A 34 8.40 -2.37 5.29
N VAL A 35 9.35 -1.47 5.02
CA VAL A 35 9.99 -1.33 3.69
C VAL A 35 10.68 -2.63 3.28
N SER A 36 11.32 -3.32 4.22
CA SER A 36 11.99 -4.61 3.98
C SER A 36 10.99 -5.74 3.73
N ALA A 37 9.82 -5.72 4.37
CA ALA A 37 8.74 -6.67 4.10
C ALA A 37 8.14 -6.45 2.71
N LEU A 38 7.90 -5.20 2.31
CA LEU A 38 7.47 -4.88 0.96
C LEU A 38 8.49 -5.30 -0.11
N ALA A 39 9.79 -5.16 0.17
CA ALA A 39 10.83 -5.57 -0.78
C ALA A 39 10.78 -7.07 -1.07
N ARG A 40 10.56 -7.89 -0.03
CA ARG A 40 10.41 -9.35 -0.16
C ARG A 40 9.16 -9.73 -0.94
N GLU A 41 8.05 -9.03 -0.71
CA GLU A 41 6.83 -9.25 -1.50
C GLU A 41 7.05 -8.85 -2.96
N ALA A 42 7.72 -7.72 -3.24
CA ALA A 42 8.08 -7.32 -4.60
C ALA A 42 8.92 -8.40 -5.31
N GLU A 43 9.94 -8.93 -4.63
CA GLU A 43 10.81 -10.00 -5.13
C GLU A 43 10.01 -11.28 -5.46
N ALA A 44 9.05 -11.66 -4.60
CA ALA A 44 8.16 -12.80 -4.85
C ALA A 44 7.31 -12.63 -6.12
N HIS A 45 7.05 -11.39 -6.54
CA HIS A 45 6.39 -11.04 -7.80
C HIS A 45 7.35 -10.81 -8.98
N GLY A 46 8.65 -11.01 -8.78
CA GLY A 46 9.69 -10.72 -9.78
C GLY A 46 9.77 -9.23 -10.12
N LEU A 47 9.72 -8.38 -9.08
CA LEU A 47 9.78 -6.93 -9.18
C LEU A 47 10.90 -6.38 -8.31
N GLY A 48 11.45 -5.24 -8.73
CA GLY A 48 12.31 -4.41 -7.90
C GLY A 48 11.51 -3.49 -7.00
N GLN A 49 12.17 -2.93 -5.99
CA GLN A 49 11.61 -1.91 -5.11
C GLN A 49 12.50 -0.66 -5.08
N MET A 50 11.86 0.51 -5.06
CA MET A 50 12.49 1.80 -4.80
C MET A 50 11.71 2.58 -3.73
N VAL A 51 12.41 3.30 -2.86
CA VAL A 51 11.80 4.25 -1.93
C VAL A 51 11.83 5.65 -2.55
N LEU A 52 10.66 6.29 -2.63
CA LEU A 52 10.43 7.59 -3.27
C LEU A 52 9.81 8.57 -2.26
N GLY A 53 10.61 9.06 -1.32
CA GLY A 53 10.10 9.90 -0.23
C GLY A 53 9.10 9.12 0.64
N ASP A 54 7.84 9.55 0.62
CA ASP A 54 6.75 8.95 1.42
C ASP A 54 6.09 7.73 0.74
N ALA A 55 6.61 7.30 -0.42
CA ALA A 55 6.07 6.18 -1.20
C ALA A 55 7.10 5.09 -1.42
N VAL A 56 6.63 3.87 -1.56
CA VAL A 56 7.40 2.74 -2.10
C VAL A 56 6.90 2.44 -3.50
N ALA A 57 7.80 2.36 -4.47
CA ALA A 57 7.49 2.01 -5.84
C ALA A 57 7.98 0.60 -6.15
N TRP A 58 7.12 -0.22 -6.77
CA TRP A 58 7.51 -1.50 -7.35
C TRP A 58 7.71 -1.37 -8.85
N THR A 59 8.84 -1.89 -9.34
CA THR A 59 9.32 -1.67 -10.71
C THR A 59 9.55 -2.99 -11.44
N ALA A 60 9.28 -2.98 -12.75
CA ALA A 60 9.77 -4.02 -13.64
C ALA A 60 11.29 -3.92 -13.85
N ASP A 61 11.88 -4.93 -14.48
CA ASP A 61 13.33 -5.02 -14.72
C ASP A 61 13.87 -3.89 -15.61
N ASP A 62 13.01 -3.30 -16.46
CA ASP A 62 13.34 -2.16 -17.32
C ASP A 62 13.21 -0.80 -16.60
N GLY A 63 12.93 -0.81 -15.30
CA GLY A 63 12.72 0.38 -14.47
C GLY A 63 11.31 0.96 -14.54
N THR A 64 10.39 0.38 -15.32
CA THR A 64 9.00 0.84 -15.38
C THR A 64 8.32 0.67 -14.04
N GLN A 65 7.78 1.76 -13.49
CA GLN A 65 7.00 1.72 -12.25
C GLN A 65 5.61 1.14 -12.52
N LEU A 66 5.28 0.07 -11.79
CA LEU A 66 4.00 -0.64 -11.93
C LEU A 66 3.02 -0.30 -10.81
N MET A 67 3.53 -0.02 -9.62
CA MET A 67 2.70 0.24 -8.45
C MET A 67 3.39 1.20 -7.50
N LEU A 68 2.61 2.09 -6.90
CA LEU A 68 2.99 2.90 -5.75
C LEU A 68 2.25 2.40 -4.51
N LEU A 69 2.95 2.39 -3.38
CA LEU A 69 2.44 2.00 -2.09
C LEU A 69 2.71 3.14 -1.11
N PHE A 70 1.67 3.63 -0.46
CA PHE A 70 1.73 4.72 0.51
C PHE A 70 1.27 4.22 1.87
N ARG A 71 1.89 4.73 2.95
CA ARG A 71 1.49 4.41 4.33
C ARG A 71 1.22 5.70 5.10
N ILE A 72 0.00 5.84 5.59
CA ILE A 72 -0.46 6.98 6.40
C ILE A 72 -0.78 6.46 7.81
N THR A 73 0.14 6.70 8.75
CA THR A 73 0.00 6.32 10.17
C THR A 73 -0.89 7.30 10.96
N ASP A 74 -0.95 8.56 10.54
CA ASP A 74 -1.88 9.55 11.11
C ASP A 74 -2.79 10.14 10.02
N PRO A 75 -4.07 9.71 9.91
CA PRO A 75 -5.01 10.26 8.94
C PRO A 75 -5.34 11.75 9.16
N ARG A 76 -4.96 12.32 10.31
CA ARG A 76 -5.14 13.75 10.60
C ARG A 76 -4.03 14.61 9.98
N ASP A 77 -2.91 14.00 9.55
CA ASP A 77 -1.90 14.69 8.77
C ASP A 77 -2.39 14.90 7.33
N LEU A 78 -3.14 15.97 7.13
CA LEU A 78 -3.66 16.36 5.82
C LEU A 78 -2.55 16.70 4.83
N ALA A 79 -1.35 17.05 5.29
CA ALA A 79 -0.22 17.28 4.41
C ALA A 79 0.29 15.95 3.84
N ALA A 80 0.38 14.89 4.64
CA ALA A 80 0.69 13.54 4.16
C ALA A 80 -0.33 13.04 3.14
N VAL A 81 -1.63 13.18 3.45
CA VAL A 81 -2.71 12.81 2.53
C VAL A 81 -2.59 13.55 1.20
N ARG A 82 -2.35 14.88 1.24
CA ARG A 82 -2.16 15.67 0.03
C ARG A 82 -0.95 15.20 -0.79
N ARG A 83 0.17 14.88 -0.14
CA ARG A 83 1.38 14.38 -0.83
C ARG A 83 1.13 13.07 -1.57
N VAL A 84 0.22 12.20 -1.10
CA VAL A 84 -0.21 11.02 -1.85
C VAL A 84 -0.84 11.42 -3.19
N TYR A 85 -1.83 12.31 -3.18
CA TYR A 85 -2.49 12.79 -4.40
C TYR A 85 -1.50 13.48 -5.35
N ASP A 86 -0.64 14.35 -4.83
CA ASP A 86 0.35 15.06 -5.62
C ASP A 86 1.34 14.06 -6.28
N THR A 87 1.77 13.04 -5.55
CA THR A 87 2.66 11.98 -6.06
C THR A 87 1.99 11.15 -7.15
N ILE A 88 0.75 10.71 -6.93
CA ILE A 88 -0.02 9.95 -7.93
C ILE A 88 -0.21 10.78 -9.20
N ALA A 89 -0.54 12.07 -9.08
CA ALA A 89 -0.71 12.95 -10.23
C ALA A 89 0.59 13.06 -11.06
N ALA A 90 1.73 13.23 -10.40
CA ALA A 90 3.04 13.40 -11.03
C ALA A 90 3.66 12.10 -11.58
N ASN A 91 3.26 10.92 -11.11
CA ASN A 91 3.94 9.66 -11.39
C ASN A 91 3.19 8.78 -12.39
N THR A 92 3.81 8.10 -13.35
CA THR A 92 3.10 7.31 -14.39
C THR A 92 2.68 5.89 -13.99
N ALA A 93 2.91 5.47 -12.75
CA ALA A 93 2.51 4.15 -12.28
C ALA A 93 1.00 3.91 -12.48
N PRO A 94 0.60 2.77 -13.06
CA PRO A 94 -0.80 2.46 -13.32
C PRO A 94 -1.60 2.10 -12.07
N LEU A 95 -0.94 1.70 -10.98
CA LEU A 95 -1.56 1.32 -9.72
C LEU A 95 -1.00 2.17 -8.58
N ALA A 96 -1.88 2.58 -7.67
CA ALA A 96 -1.48 3.19 -6.41
C ALA A 96 -2.36 2.66 -5.28
N TYR A 97 -1.74 2.18 -4.21
CA TYR A 97 -2.44 1.78 -2.99
C TYR A 97 -1.99 2.62 -1.81
N THR A 98 -2.96 2.98 -0.98
CA THR A 98 -2.72 3.76 0.24
C THR A 98 -3.26 2.98 1.42
N PHE A 99 -2.39 2.72 2.38
CA PHE A 99 -2.72 2.10 3.66
C PHE A 99 -2.91 3.21 4.70
N VAL A 100 -4.10 3.30 5.29
CA VAL A 100 -4.45 4.37 6.22
C VAL A 100 -4.84 3.79 7.57
N GLN A 101 -4.10 4.14 8.60
CA GLN A 101 -4.38 3.70 9.96
C GLN A 101 -5.69 4.33 10.46
N GLN A 102 -6.56 3.49 11.04
CA GLN A 102 -7.83 3.91 11.62
C GLN A 102 -7.66 4.14 13.12
N LEU A 103 -7.19 5.32 13.50
CA LEU A 103 -6.94 5.68 14.91
C LEU A 103 -8.13 5.41 15.86
N PRO A 104 -9.41 5.64 15.48
CA PRO A 104 -10.55 5.35 16.36
C PRO A 104 -10.75 3.86 16.64
N ASP A 105 -10.24 2.98 15.78
CA ASP A 105 -10.45 1.52 15.81
C ASP A 105 -9.24 0.79 16.44
N GLY A 106 -8.41 1.51 17.21
CA GLY A 106 -7.23 0.98 17.90
C GLY A 106 -5.94 0.99 17.07
N GLU A 107 -4.80 0.88 17.76
CA GLU A 107 -3.49 0.69 17.10
C GLU A 107 -3.51 -0.68 16.38
N GLY A 108 -3.34 -0.67 15.06
CA GLY A 108 -3.28 -1.89 14.26
C GLY A 108 -4.46 -2.16 13.32
N THR A 109 -5.46 -1.28 13.25
CA THR A 109 -6.49 -1.30 12.20
C THR A 109 -6.10 -0.39 11.04
N TRP A 110 -6.16 -0.92 9.81
CA TRP A 110 -5.79 -0.21 8.59
C TRP A 110 -6.84 -0.41 7.50
N ASP A 111 -7.20 0.67 6.83
CA ASP A 111 -7.96 0.61 5.58
C ASP A 111 -7.01 0.69 4.39
N ILE A 112 -7.29 -0.12 3.36
CA ILE A 112 -6.52 -0.17 2.12
C ILE A 112 -7.37 0.45 1.02
N PHE A 113 -6.84 1.47 0.35
CA PHE A 113 -7.49 2.15 -0.76
C PHE A 113 -6.70 1.99 -2.04
N HIS A 114 -7.38 1.70 -3.13
CA HIS A 114 -6.84 1.81 -4.48
C HIS A 114 -7.17 3.20 -5.00
N MET A 115 -6.15 3.90 -5.49
CA MET A 115 -6.24 5.27 -5.95
C MET A 115 -5.72 5.36 -7.39
N SER A 116 -6.29 6.27 -8.17
CA SER A 116 -5.81 6.58 -9.51
C SER A 116 -5.61 8.08 -9.71
N LYS A 117 -4.90 8.43 -10.77
CA LYS A 117 -4.72 9.82 -11.23
C LYS A 117 -6.02 10.57 -11.47
N LEU A 118 -7.10 9.87 -11.81
CA LEU A 118 -8.40 10.45 -12.08
C LEU A 118 -9.22 10.68 -10.80
N SER A 119 -8.55 10.68 -9.64
CA SER A 119 -9.17 10.79 -8.32
C SER A 119 -10.19 9.70 -8.00
N TYR A 120 -10.18 8.59 -8.76
CA TYR A 120 -10.94 7.40 -8.37
C TYR A 120 -10.33 6.80 -7.11
N LEU A 121 -11.17 6.58 -6.11
CA LEU A 121 -10.84 5.96 -4.84
C LEU A 121 -11.79 4.79 -4.63
N ALA A 122 -11.23 3.60 -4.42
CA ALA A 122 -11.98 2.41 -4.06
C ALA A 122 -11.40 1.83 -2.77
N HIS A 123 -12.27 1.60 -1.78
CA HIS A 123 -11.92 0.86 -0.57
C HIS A 123 -11.75 -0.62 -0.93
N CYS A 124 -10.56 -1.15 -0.70
CA CYS A 124 -10.22 -2.51 -1.07
C CYS A 124 -10.53 -3.48 0.05
N ASN A 125 -9.99 -3.20 1.23
CA ASN A 125 -10.07 -4.06 2.41
C ASN A 125 -9.83 -3.24 3.67
N ARG A 126 -10.25 -3.83 4.79
CA ARG A 126 -9.85 -3.45 6.13
C ARG A 126 -9.07 -4.61 6.75
N VAL A 127 -7.91 -4.32 7.33
CA VAL A 127 -7.08 -5.30 8.04
C VAL A 127 -6.91 -4.87 9.49
N SER A 128 -7.03 -5.83 10.41
CA SER A 128 -6.93 -5.60 11.85
C SER A 128 -5.93 -6.58 12.44
N GLY A 129 -4.89 -6.04 13.09
CA GLY A 129 -3.83 -6.81 13.72
C GLY A 129 -4.14 -7.15 15.19
N PRO A 130 -3.25 -7.91 15.86
CA PRO A 130 -3.31 -8.10 17.30
C PRO A 130 -3.26 -6.73 18.00
N GLY A 131 -4.29 -6.38 18.77
CA GLY A 131 -4.45 -5.05 19.40
C GLY A 131 -5.63 -4.23 18.89
N ALA A 132 -6.30 -4.67 17.81
CA ALA A 132 -7.52 -4.05 17.29
C ALA A 132 -8.80 -4.39 18.09
N GLU A 133 -8.70 -5.27 19.09
CA GLU A 133 -9.79 -5.55 20.03
C GLU A 133 -9.65 -4.60 21.23
N CYS A 134 -10.48 -3.55 21.26
CA CYS A 134 -10.81 -2.80 22.46
C CYS A 134 -12.26 -3.11 22.86
#